data_AF-A0A2V8MNJ2-F1
#
_entry.id   AF-A0A2V8MNJ2-F1
#
_cell.length_a   1.000
_cell.length_b   1.000
_cell.length_c   1.000
_cell.angle_alpha   90.00
_cell.angle_beta   90.00
_cell.angle_gamma   90.00
#
_symmetry.space_group_name_H-M   'P 1'
#
loop_
_entity.id
_entity.type
_entity.pdbx_description
1 polymer ?
#
loop_
_entity_poly.entity_id
_entity_poly.type
_entity_poly.pdbx_seq_one_letter_code
_entity_poly.pdbx_strand_id
1 'polypeptide(L)'
;LVYHPVEKERIRKNYFYLWYFNYGRVVIKTGMAPAEARCYFGVPRYLVRMLAVRASKWLFSLNPKKRFYYRVETYETVGQIVQAFLEARTRGEN
;
A
#
# COMPACT_ATOMS: atom_id res chain seq x y z
N LEU A 1 5.34 35.67 1.73
CA LEU A 1 5.58 34.41 2.46
C LEU A 1 4.26 33.94 3.05
N VAL A 2 3.65 32.90 2.51
CA VAL A 2 2.45 32.31 3.11
C VAL A 2 2.92 31.22 4.08
N TYR A 3 2.74 31.44 5.38
CA TYR A 3 3.00 30.42 6.39
C TYR A 3 1.84 29.44 6.39
N HIS A 4 2.02 28.30 5.73
CA HIS A 4 1.08 27.20 5.85
C HIS A 4 1.47 26.36 7.08
N PRO A 5 0.70 26.38 8.19
CA PRO A 5 1.02 25.55 9.33
C PRO A 5 0.85 24.09 8.92
N VAL A 6 1.95 23.34 8.85
CA VAL A 6 1.90 21.90 8.69
C VAL A 6 1.40 21.32 10.01
N GLU A 7 0.25 20.65 9.99
CA GLU A 7 -0.27 19.91 11.14
C GLU A 7 0.84 19.04 11.74
N LYS A 8 1.09 19.16 13.04
CA LYS A 8 2.20 18.46 13.73
C LYS A 8 2.17 16.95 13.52
N GLU A 9 1.00 16.39 13.25
CA GLU A 9 0.81 14.97 12.95
C GLU A 9 1.38 14.55 11.61
N ARG A 10 1.37 15.43 10.59
CA ARG A 10 1.89 15.15 9.24
C ARG A 10 3.41 14.99 9.19
N ILE A 11 4.11 15.42 10.24
CA ILE A 11 5.57 15.27 10.39
C ILE A 11 5.91 13.88 10.95
N ARG A 12 4.93 13.16 11.52
CA ARG A 12 5.17 11.85 12.14
C ARG A 12 5.22 10.75 11.09
N LYS A 13 6.19 9.82 11.22
CA LYS A 13 6.31 8.64 10.35
C LYS A 13 5.01 7.83 10.25
N ASN A 14 4.27 7.73 11.35
CA ASN A 14 3.00 7.01 11.41
C ASN A 14 1.93 7.61 10.48
N TYR A 15 1.93 8.93 10.29
CA TYR A 15 1.03 9.58 9.35
C TYR A 15 1.28 9.07 7.94
N PHE A 16 2.55 9.00 7.51
CA PHE A 16 2.90 8.46 6.20
C PHE A 16 2.47 7.00 6.05
N TYR A 17 2.71 6.15 7.04
CA TYR A 17 2.31 4.74 6.95
C TYR A 17 0.80 4.57 6.78
N LEU A 18 0.01 5.31 7.57
CA LEU A 18 -1.45 5.26 7.49
C LEU A 18 -1.97 5.87 6.19
N TRP A 19 -1.39 6.99 5.77
CA TRP A 19 -1.76 7.68 4.54
C TRP A 19 -1.53 6.78 3.32
N TYR A 20 -0.35 6.18 3.20
CA TYR A 20 -0.02 5.31 2.06
C TYR A 20 -0.80 3.99 2.08
N PHE A 21 -1.09 3.43 3.27
CA PHE A 21 -2.01 2.30 3.38
C PHE A 21 -3.40 2.64 2.83
N ASN A 22 -3.98 3.78 3.25
CA ASN A 22 -5.29 4.22 2.75
C ASN A 22 -5.24 4.55 1.26
N TYR A 23 -4.17 5.17 0.78
CA TYR A 23 -3.94 5.42 -0.64
C TYR A 23 -3.97 4.11 -1.44
N GLY A 24 -3.23 3.09 -0.99
CA GLY A 24 -3.24 1.77 -1.63
C GLY A 24 -4.63 1.13 -1.70
N ARG A 25 -5.48 1.33 -0.68
CA ARG A 25 -6.89 0.90 -0.74
C ARG A 25 -7.67 1.66 -1.81
N VAL A 26 -7.49 2.97 -1.91
CA VAL A 26 -8.19 3.79 -2.92
C VAL A 26 -7.78 3.37 -4.33
N VAL A 27 -6.50 3.05 -4.56
CA VAL A 27 -6.00 2.57 -5.86
C VAL A 27 -6.78 1.37 -6.39
N ILE A 28 -7.12 0.42 -5.51
CA ILE A 28 -7.93 -0.74 -5.91
C ILE A 28 -9.39 -0.33 -6.16
N LYS A 29 -9.98 0.46 -5.25
CA LYS A 29 -11.37 0.92 -5.36
C LYS A 29 -11.65 1.70 -6.65
N THR A 30 -10.70 2.50 -7.12
CA THR A 30 -10.87 3.31 -8.33
C THR A 30 -10.58 2.52 -9.61
N GLY A 31 -10.36 1.21 -9.52
CA GLY A 31 -10.13 0.36 -10.70
C GLY A 31 -8.79 0.61 -11.38
N MET A 32 -7.82 1.23 -10.70
CA MET A 32 -6.47 1.42 -11.26
C MET A 32 -5.64 0.12 -11.21
N ALA A 33 -6.20 -0.96 -10.68
CA ALA A 33 -5.61 -2.29 -10.75
C ALA A 33 -5.92 -2.95 -12.12
N PRO A 34 -4.99 -3.73 -12.69
CA PRO A 34 -5.20 -4.40 -13.97
C PRO A 34 -6.38 -5.38 -13.87
N ALA A 35 -7.39 -5.21 -14.72
CA ALA A 35 -8.60 -6.04 -14.73
C ALA A 35 -8.31 -7.53 -15.03
N GLU A 36 -7.23 -7.81 -15.76
CA GLU A 36 -6.85 -9.16 -16.21
C GLU A 36 -5.84 -9.85 -15.29
N ALA A 37 -5.56 -9.30 -14.12
CA ALA A 37 -4.57 -9.88 -13.22
C ALA A 37 -5.04 -11.24 -12.69
N ARG A 38 -4.20 -12.27 -12.82
CA ARG A 38 -4.48 -13.59 -12.22
C ARG A 38 -4.52 -13.47 -10.70
N CYS A 39 -5.68 -13.74 -10.11
CA CYS A 39 -5.93 -13.66 -8.68
C CYS A 39 -5.69 -15.01 -7.97
N TYR A 40 -5.19 -14.94 -6.74
CA TYR A 40 -5.20 -16.02 -5.76
C TYR A 40 -6.14 -15.64 -4.62
N PHE A 41 -7.18 -16.44 -4.38
CA PHE A 41 -8.22 -16.13 -3.39
C PHE A 41 -8.78 -14.70 -3.55
N GLY A 42 -8.91 -14.23 -4.80
CA GLY A 42 -9.39 -12.88 -5.08
C GLY A 42 -8.36 -11.75 -5.01
N VAL A 43 -7.14 -12.02 -4.54
CA VAL A 43 -6.05 -11.04 -4.51
C VAL A 43 -5.16 -11.21 -5.74
N PRO A 44 -4.87 -10.14 -6.50
CA PRO A 44 -3.93 -10.21 -7.63
C PRO A 44 -2.55 -10.75 -7.23
N ARG A 45 -2.07 -11.79 -7.92
CA ARG A 45 -0.76 -12.44 -7.64
C ARG A 45 0.41 -11.45 -7.67
N TYR A 46 0.36 -10.45 -8.55
CA TYR A 46 1.44 -9.47 -8.65
C TYR A 46 1.60 -8.65 -7.37
N LEU A 47 0.52 -8.39 -6.63
CA LEU A 47 0.57 -7.66 -5.35
C LEU A 47 1.31 -8.47 -4.29
N VAL A 48 1.08 -9.78 -4.23
CA VAL A 48 1.78 -10.67 -3.29
C VAL A 48 3.28 -10.71 -3.60
N ARG A 49 3.64 -10.84 -4.88
CA ARG A 49 5.06 -10.77 -5.31
C ARG A 49 5.67 -9.40 -4.99
N MET A 50 4.95 -8.33 -5.24
CA MET A 50 5.39 -6.96 -5.00
C MET A 50 5.58 -6.68 -3.51
N LEU A 51 4.70 -7.21 -2.65
CA LEU A 51 4.83 -7.14 -1.20
C LEU A 51 6.12 -7.85 -0.76
N ALA A 52 6.36 -9.07 -1.23
CA ALA A 52 7.58 -9.81 -0.89
C ALA A 52 8.84 -9.03 -1.29
N VAL A 53 8.90 -8.49 -2.52
CA VAL A 53 10.04 -7.70 -3.01
C VAL A 53 10.24 -6.42 -2.18
N ARG A 54 9.16 -5.66 -1.91
CA ARG A 54 9.22 -4.41 -1.14
C ARG A 54 9.61 -4.67 0.32
N ALA A 55 9.07 -5.72 0.94
CA ALA A 55 9.42 -6.14 2.29
C ALA A 55 10.88 -6.59 2.39
N SER A 56 11.38 -7.39 1.44
CA SER A 56 12.80 -7.76 1.38
C SER A 56 13.70 -6.53 1.24
N LYS A 57 13.36 -5.59 0.35
CA LYS A 57 14.10 -4.31 0.22
C LYS A 57 14.08 -3.51 1.52
N TRP A 58 12.97 -3.51 2.25
CA TRP A 58 12.90 -2.87 3.57
C TRP A 58 13.79 -3.56 4.61
N LEU A 59 13.82 -4.89 4.64
CA LEU A 59 14.64 -5.67 5.58
C LEU A 59 16.14 -5.51 5.32
N PHE A 60 16.56 -5.53 4.05
CA PHE A 60 17.97 -5.50 3.67
C PHE A 60 18.54 -4.09 3.38
N SER A 61 17.73 -3.03 3.42
CA SER A 61 18.21 -1.67 3.19
C SER A 61 18.92 -1.09 4.43
N LEU A 62 20.23 -0.93 4.34
CA LEU A 62 21.06 -0.30 5.37
C LEU A 62 20.89 1.23 5.42
N ASN A 63 20.54 1.87 4.30
CA ASN A 63 20.35 3.32 4.26
C ASN A 63 18.99 3.70 4.89
N PRO A 64 18.94 4.56 5.93
CA PRO A 64 17.71 4.88 6.65
C PRO A 64 16.66 5.58 5.80
N LYS A 65 17.06 6.40 4.81
CA LYS A 65 16.13 7.07 3.88
C LYS A 65 15.47 6.05 2.96
N LYS A 66 16.28 5.17 2.35
CA LYS A 66 15.77 4.09 1.48
C LYS A 66 14.91 3.10 2.27
N ARG A 67 15.32 2.78 3.50
CA ARG A 67 14.57 1.89 4.39
C ARG A 67 13.19 2.45 4.73
N PHE A 68 13.09 3.76 5.00
CA PHE A 68 11.80 4.42 5.21
C PHE A 68 10.93 4.39 3.95
N TYR A 69 11.51 4.67 2.78
CA TYR A 69 10.81 4.61 1.50
C TYR A 69 10.22 3.20 1.23
N TYR A 70 11.02 2.14 1.33
CA TYR A 70 10.54 0.77 1.13
C TYR A 70 9.51 0.34 2.17
N ARG A 71 9.61 0.87 3.40
CA ARG A 71 8.59 0.65 4.43
C ARG A 71 7.26 1.26 4.00
N VAL A 72 7.26 2.52 3.55
CA VAL A 72 6.06 3.20 3.04
C VAL A 72 5.44 2.45 1.86
N GLU A 73 6.24 2.04 0.88
CA GLU A 73 5.79 1.21 -0.24
C GLU A 73 5.18 -0.14 0.21
N THR A 74 5.72 -0.72 1.27
CA THR A 74 5.16 -1.95 1.86
C THR A 74 3.75 -1.69 2.40
N TYR A 75 3.53 -0.60 3.16
CA TYR A 75 2.20 -0.25 3.68
C TYR A 75 1.19 0.01 2.56
N GLU A 76 1.60 0.70 1.50
CA GLU A 76 0.76 0.90 0.30
C GLU A 76 0.31 -0.44 -0.31
N THR A 77 1.25 -1.36 -0.51
CA THR A 77 0.98 -2.69 -1.10
C THR A 77 0.05 -3.51 -0.20
N VAL A 78 0.22 -3.43 1.12
CA VAL A 78 -0.67 -4.07 2.08
C VAL A 78 -2.08 -3.49 1.97
N GLY A 79 -2.22 -2.17 1.83
CA GLY A 79 -3.51 -1.53 1.59
C GLY A 79 -4.21 -2.03 0.32
N GLN A 80 -3.44 -2.18 -0.76
CA GLN A 80 -3.94 -2.77 -2.02
C GLN A 80 -4.43 -4.21 -1.81
N ILE A 81 -3.64 -5.06 -1.15
CA ILE A 81 -4.00 -6.47 -0.89
C ILE A 81 -5.28 -6.57 -0.04
N VAL A 82 -5.37 -5.79 1.05
CA VAL A 82 -6.53 -5.79 1.94
C VAL A 82 -7.79 -5.39 1.17
N GLN A 83 -7.72 -4.34 0.37
CA GLN A 83 -8.87 -3.90 -0.41
C GLN A 83 -9.27 -4.92 -1.49
N ALA A 84 -8.29 -5.50 -2.19
CA ALA A 84 -8.56 -6.54 -3.19
C ALA A 84 -9.23 -7.78 -2.58
N PHE A 85 -8.77 -8.19 -1.40
CA PHE A 85 -9.38 -9.30 -0.66
C PHE A 85 -10.82 -8.98 -0.24
N LEU A 86 -11.07 -7.76 0.27
CA LEU A 86 -12.41 -7.31 0.63
C LEU A 86 -13.36 -7.32 -0.57
N GLU A 87 -12.94 -6.77 -1.71
CA GLU A 87 -13.75 -6.75 -2.93
C GLU A 87 -14.04 -8.15 -3.47
N ALA A 88 -13.06 -9.05 -3.42
CA ALA A 88 -13.26 -10.43 -3.82
C ALA A 88 -14.25 -11.17 -2.92
N ARG A 89 -14.19 -10.95 -1.60
CA ARG A 89 -15.15 -11.52 -0.66
C ARG A 89 -16.56 -11.02 -0.95
N THR A 90 -16.75 -9.72 -1.16
CA THR A 90 -18.08 -9.16 -1.49
C THR A 90 -18.62 -9.66 -2.83
N ARG A 91 -17.76 -10.03 -3.78
CA ARG A 91 -18.17 -10.63 -5.06
C ARG A 91 -18.57 -12.10 -4.94
N GLY A 92 -18.09 -12.83 -3.94
CA GLY A 92 -18.46 -14.23 -3.71
C GLY A 92 -19.74 -14.42 -2.88
N GLU A 93 -20.25 -13.34 -2.26
CA GLU A 93 -21.50 -13.34 -1.49
C GLU A 93 -22.73 -12.93 -2.34
N ASN A 94 -22.54 -12.47 -3.58
CA ASN A 94 -23.59 -12.12 -4.56
C ASN A 94 -23.68 -13.16 -5.67
#